data_AF-A0A3B8LKT3-F1
#
_entry.id   AF-A0A3B8LKT3-F1
#
_cell.length_a   1.000
_cell.length_b   1.000
_cell.length_c   1.000
_cell.angle_alpha   90.00
_cell.angle_beta   90.00
_cell.angle_gamma   90.00
#
_symmetry.space_group_name_H-M   'P 1'
#
loop_
_entity.id
_entity.type
_entity.pdbx_description
1 polymer ?
#
loop_
_entity_poly.entity_id
_entity_poly.type
_entity_poly.pdbx_seq_one_letter_code
_entity_poly.pdbx_strand_id
1 'polypeptide(L)'
;MSLSQHIARHTLRLVRGAKRRCYRVWFATQLRALGTGCQFCMPVYIMDAHHISLGDRVTLNELVLLQSCEGAQINIGSDVTLSYGSMVLT
;
A
#
# COMPACT_ATOMS: atom_id res chain seq x y z
N MET A 1 -21.31 -22.86 15.91
CA MET A 1 -21.09 -21.57 15.20
C MET A 1 -22.42 -21.13 14.61
N SER A 2 -22.94 -19.96 14.99
CA SER A 2 -24.25 -19.48 14.52
C SER A 2 -24.17 -18.94 13.08
N LEU A 3 -25.27 -19.03 12.33
CA LEU A 3 -25.41 -18.49 10.96
C LEU A 3 -24.97 -17.02 10.86
N SER A 4 -25.25 -16.24 11.92
CA SER A 4 -24.84 -14.84 12.07
C SER A 4 -23.33 -14.62 12.06
N GLN A 5 -22.54 -15.52 12.65
CA GLN A 5 -21.07 -15.45 12.63
C GLN A 5 -20.50 -15.73 11.24
N HIS A 6 -21.18 -16.55 10.44
CA HIS A 6 -20.75 -16.87 9.07
C HIS A 6 -20.96 -15.68 8.14
N ILE A 7 -22.14 -15.05 8.22
CA ILE A 7 -22.49 -13.85 7.44
C ILE A 7 -21.54 -12.70 7.78
N ALA A 8 -21.31 -12.44 9.08
CA ALA A 8 -20.42 -11.36 9.52
C ALA A 8 -18.99 -11.49 8.96
N ARG A 9 -18.43 -12.71 8.92
CA ARG A 9 -17.08 -12.96 8.38
C ARG A 9 -16.99 -12.69 6.88
N HIS A 10 -18.01 -13.09 6.11
CA HIS A 10 -18.04 -12.82 4.67
C HIS A 10 -18.18 -11.33 4.38
N THR A 11 -19.06 -10.63 5.08
CA THR A 11 -19.21 -9.18 4.94
C THR A 11 -17.91 -8.45 5.27
N LEU A 12 -17.22 -8.84 6.37
CA LEU A 12 -15.92 -8.28 6.73
C LEU A 12 -14.85 -8.50 5.65
N ARG A 13 -14.82 -9.69 5.03
CA ARG A 13 -13.88 -9.99 3.92
C ARG A 13 -14.14 -9.11 2.72
N LEU A 14 -15.40 -8.93 2.33
CA LEU A 14 -15.79 -8.07 1.21
C LEU A 14 -15.42 -6.61 1.47
N VAL A 15 -15.72 -6.09 2.66
CA VAL A 15 -15.39 -4.71 3.06
C VAL A 15 -13.87 -4.50 3.04
N ARG A 16 -13.08 -5.43 3.59
CA ARG A 16 -11.61 -5.35 3.56
C ARG A 16 -11.06 -5.39 2.14
N GLY A 17 -11.61 -6.25 1.29
CA GLY A 17 -11.24 -6.34 -0.13
C GLY A 17 -11.53 -5.06 -0.90
N ALA A 18 -12.74 -4.50 -0.73
CA ALA A 18 -13.13 -3.23 -1.33
C ALA A 18 -12.22 -2.08 -0.86
N LYS A 19 -11.98 -1.99 0.46
CA LYS A 19 -11.08 -0.99 1.05
C LYS A 19 -9.67 -1.06 0.46
N ARG A 20 -9.10 -2.25 0.29
CA ARG A 20 -7.78 -2.45 -0.36
C ARG A 20 -7.76 -1.93 -1.81
N ARG A 21 -8.83 -2.18 -2.57
CA ARG A 21 -8.94 -1.67 -3.95
C ARG A 21 -9.02 -0.15 -3.98
N CYS A 22 -9.80 0.46 -3.10
CA CYS A 22 -9.89 1.92 -2.99
C CYS A 22 -8.52 2.54 -2.69
N TYR A 23 -7.75 1.97 -1.75
CA TYR A 23 -6.41 2.46 -1.46
C TYR A 23 -5.45 2.33 -2.63
N ARG A 24 -5.48 1.20 -3.33
CA ARG A 24 -4.66 1.03 -4.53
C ARG A 24 -4.98 2.10 -5.58
N VAL A 25 -6.26 2.36 -5.84
CA VAL A 25 -6.67 3.42 -6.79
C VAL A 25 -6.21 4.78 -6.30
N TRP A 26 -6.39 5.09 -5.02
CA TRP A 26 -5.94 6.35 -4.43
C TRP A 26 -4.42 6.55 -4.57
N PHE A 27 -3.62 5.54 -4.22
CA PHE A 27 -2.16 5.61 -4.40
C PHE A 27 -1.74 5.67 -5.87
N ALA A 28 -2.47 5.03 -6.79
CA ALA A 28 -2.20 5.15 -8.22
C ALA A 28 -2.37 6.58 -8.75
N THR A 29 -3.18 7.41 -8.08
CA THR A 29 -3.36 8.84 -8.44
C THR A 29 -2.31 9.77 -7.81
N GLN A 30 -1.60 9.31 -6.79
CA GLN A 30 -0.63 10.16 -6.06
C GLN A 30 0.83 9.78 -6.33
N LEU A 31 1.11 8.49 -6.52
CA LEU A 31 2.45 8.00 -6.84
C LEU A 31 2.85 8.37 -8.26
N ARG A 32 4.15 8.55 -8.48
CA ARG A 32 4.71 8.74 -9.83
C ARG A 32 4.38 7.56 -10.74
N ALA A 33 4.55 6.35 -10.22
CA ALA A 33 4.25 5.11 -10.91
C ALA A 33 3.89 4.02 -9.89
N LEU A 34 2.91 3.19 -10.24
CA LEU A 34 2.47 2.07 -9.41
C LEU A 34 2.27 0.82 -10.27
N GLY A 35 3.11 -0.19 -10.03
CA GLY A 35 3.00 -1.49 -10.66
C GLY A 35 1.75 -2.28 -10.26
N THR A 36 1.50 -3.34 -10.99
CA THR A 36 0.40 -4.27 -10.77
C THR A 36 0.66 -5.18 -9.57
N GLY A 37 -0.41 -5.67 -8.94
CA GLY A 37 -0.28 -6.62 -7.83
C GLY A 37 0.27 -6.04 -6.51
N CYS A 38 0.50 -4.72 -6.42
CA CYS A 38 0.96 -4.08 -5.19
C CYS A 38 -0.06 -4.21 -4.05
N GLN A 39 0.45 -4.39 -2.83
CA GLN A 39 -0.34 -4.53 -1.62
C GLN A 39 0.06 -3.49 -0.59
N PHE A 40 -0.94 -2.76 -0.08
CA PHE A 40 -0.77 -1.76 0.96
C PHE A 40 -1.48 -2.24 2.24
N CYS A 41 -0.69 -2.65 3.23
CA CYS A 41 -1.18 -3.00 4.56
C CYS A 41 -1.23 -1.70 5.38
N MET A 42 -2.40 -1.06 5.40
CA MET A 42 -2.58 0.23 6.07
C MET A 42 -2.48 0.12 7.61
N PRO A 43 -1.98 1.14 8.30
CA PRO A 43 -1.56 2.45 7.76
C PRO A 43 -0.19 2.40 7.07
N VAL A 44 -0.03 3.14 5.97
CA VAL A 44 1.25 3.41 5.31
C VAL A 44 1.35 4.92 5.11
N TYR A 45 2.52 5.48 5.37
CA TYR A 45 2.78 6.91 5.27
C TYR A 45 3.64 7.19 4.05
N ILE A 46 3.13 8.00 3.12
CA ILE A 46 3.84 8.36 1.90
C ILE A 46 3.81 9.89 1.80
N MET A 47 4.99 10.51 1.87
CA MET A 47 5.18 11.95 1.74
C MET A 47 5.85 12.23 0.39
N ASP A 48 5.40 13.28 -0.30
CA ASP A 48 5.86 13.63 -1.64
C ASP A 48 5.77 12.47 -2.65
N ALA A 49 4.61 11.79 -2.63
CA ALA A 49 4.31 10.59 -3.42
C ALA A 49 4.62 10.72 -4.93
N HIS A 50 4.54 11.92 -5.49
CA HIS A 50 4.81 12.20 -6.91
C HIS A 50 6.28 11.98 -7.33
N HIS A 51 7.20 11.79 -6.38
CA HIS A 51 8.60 11.39 -6.61
C HIS A 51 8.85 9.89 -6.38
N ILE A 52 7.81 9.13 -6.02
CA ILE A 52 7.93 7.75 -5.58
C ILE A 52 7.34 6.82 -6.63
N SER A 53 8.13 5.84 -7.06
CA SER A 53 7.73 4.80 -8.00
C SER A 53 7.82 3.42 -7.35
N LEU A 54 6.76 2.63 -7.49
CA LEU A 54 6.72 1.24 -7.02
C LEU A 54 6.57 0.30 -8.22
N GLY A 55 7.43 -0.72 -8.31
CA GLY A 55 7.35 -1.79 -9.31
C GLY A 55 6.16 -2.74 -9.11
N ASP A 56 6.17 -3.88 -9.80
CA ASP A 56 5.12 -4.89 -9.68
C ASP A 56 5.25 -5.70 -8.38
N ARG A 57 4.12 -6.13 -7.81
CA ARG A 57 4.05 -7.04 -6.65
C ARG A 57 4.80 -6.51 -5.40
N VAL A 58 4.90 -5.18 -5.26
CA VAL A 58 5.45 -4.55 -4.06
C VAL A 58 4.47 -4.67 -2.90
N THR A 59 4.96 -5.07 -1.73
CA THR A 59 4.18 -5.09 -0.49
C THR A 59 4.72 -4.06 0.49
N LEU A 60 3.87 -3.11 0.90
CA LEU A 60 4.15 -2.17 1.97
C LEU A 60 3.40 -2.62 3.22
N ASN A 61 4.14 -3.07 4.25
CA ASN A 61 3.55 -3.48 5.51
C ASN A 61 3.13 -2.27 6.37
N GLU A 62 2.39 -2.55 7.45
CA GLU A 62 1.88 -1.50 8.33
C GLU A 62 3.02 -0.65 8.90
N LEU A 63 2.77 0.64 9.00
CA LEU A 63 3.65 1.68 9.52
C LEU A 63 4.90 1.96 8.66
N VAL A 64 4.97 1.44 7.43
CA VAL A 64 6.01 1.86 6.48
C VAL A 64 5.90 3.36 6.21
N LEU A 65 7.04 4.06 6.22
CA LEU A 65 7.17 5.45 5.83
C LEU A 65 8.06 5.58 4.59
N LEU A 66 7.55 6.22 3.56
CA LEU A 66 8.32 6.66 2.39
C LEU A 66 8.28 8.18 2.33
N GLN A 67 9.44 8.83 2.33
CA GLN A 67 9.53 10.29 2.25
C GLN A 67 10.68 10.69 1.32
N SER A 68 10.31 11.39 0.25
CA SER A 68 11.26 12.00 -0.67
C SER A 68 11.42 13.48 -0.31
N CYS A 69 12.64 13.95 -0.02
CA CYS A 69 12.92 15.38 0.15
C CYS A 69 13.48 15.99 -1.15
N GLU A 70 13.18 17.27 -1.38
CA GLU A 70 13.82 18.11 -2.41
C GLU A 70 13.81 17.51 -3.84
N GLY A 71 12.81 16.69 -4.13
CA GLY A 71 12.61 16.05 -5.43
C GLY A 71 13.45 14.79 -5.68
N ALA A 72 14.17 14.29 -4.67
CA ALA A 72 14.88 13.03 -4.74
C ALA A 72 13.91 11.86 -5.06
N GLN A 73 14.31 10.98 -5.98
CA GLN A 73 13.42 9.90 -6.42
C GLN A 73 13.60 8.66 -5.55
N ILE A 74 12.49 8.10 -5.08
CA ILE A 74 12.46 6.77 -4.46
C ILE A 74 11.88 5.79 -5.47
N ASN A 75 12.72 4.90 -5.98
CA ASN A 75 12.32 3.86 -6.92
C ASN A 75 12.45 2.49 -6.25
N ILE A 76 11.32 1.89 -5.87
CA ILE A 76 11.26 0.54 -5.33
C ILE A 76 11.00 -0.43 -6.48
N GLY A 77 11.89 -1.41 -6.67
CA GLY A 77 11.77 -2.43 -7.72
C GLY A 77 10.58 -3.39 -7.51
N SER A 78 10.40 -4.31 -8.46
CA SER A 78 9.36 -5.35 -8.37
C SER A 78 9.71 -6.43 -7.34
N ASP A 79 8.70 -7.12 -6.83
CA ASP A 79 8.83 -8.25 -5.89
C ASP A 79 9.48 -7.88 -4.54
N VAL A 80 9.40 -6.60 -4.16
CA VAL A 80 9.95 -6.09 -2.89
C VAL A 80 8.88 -6.08 -1.80
N THR A 81 9.26 -6.50 -0.59
CA THR A 81 8.46 -6.29 0.61
C THR A 81 9.18 -5.34 1.56
N LEU A 82 8.56 -4.18 1.84
CA LEU A 82 8.99 -3.31 2.92
C LEU A 82 8.30 -3.76 4.21
N SER A 83 9.13 -4.13 5.20
CA SER A 83 8.68 -4.71 6.45
C SER A 83 8.04 -3.66 7.37
N TYR A 84 7.34 -4.13 8.40
CA TYR A 84 6.62 -3.29 9.35
C TYR A 84 7.51 -2.17 9.92
N GLY A 85 7.00 -0.94 9.90
CA GLY A 85 7.73 0.23 10.44
C GLY A 85 9.00 0.61 9.68
N SER A 86 9.30 0.02 8.52
CA SER A 86 10.49 0.36 7.74
C SER A 86 10.37 1.78 7.19
N MET A 87 11.48 2.53 7.21
CA MET A 87 11.53 3.91 6.76
C MET A 87 12.51 4.02 5.59
N VAL A 88 12.06 4.58 4.47
CA VAL A 88 12.92 4.95 3.34
C VAL A 88 12.83 6.46 3.18
N LEU A 89 13.96 7.12 3.44
CA LEU A 89 14.09 8.57 3.45
C LEU A 89 15.23 8.94 2.49
N THR A 90 14.99 9.97 1.67
CA THR A 90 15.99 10.56 0.79
C THR A 90 16.01 12.06 0.96
#